data_AF-D8TEP9-F1
#
_entry.id   AF-D8TEP9-F1
#
_cell.length_a   1.000
_cell.length_b   1.000
_cell.length_c   1.000
_cell.angle_alpha   90.00
_cell.angle_beta   90.00
_cell.angle_gamma   90.00
#
_symmetry.space_group_name_H-M   'P 1'
#
loop_
_entity.id
_entity.type
_entity.pdbx_description
1 polymer ?
#
loop_
_entity_poly.entity_id
_entity_poly.type
_entity_poly.pdbx_seq_one_letter_code
_entity_poly.pdbx_strand_id
1 'polypeptide(L)' 'FGAMTLFFIASTMSLQQDLKRVITSSTYSQLGYMIFILEISHYVISIFHLMNHTYFKAILFLSVDLVIHAWGNYQDL' A
#
# COMPACT_ATOMS: atom_id res chain seq x y z
N PHE A 1 -0.23 -9.56 -15.52
CA PHE A 1 -1.22 -9.66 -14.42
C PHE A 1 -1.09 -8.48 -13.45
N GLY A 2 0.13 -8.15 -12.98
CA GLY A 2 0.36 -7.03 -12.04
C GLY A 2 -0.17 -5.66 -12.50
N ALA A 3 -0.07 -5.34 -13.79
CA ALA A 3 -0.60 -4.08 -14.34
C ALA A 3 -2.14 -3.97 -14.26
N MET A 4 -2.87 -5.07 -14.48
CA MET A 4 -4.33 -5.10 -14.33
C MET A 4 -4.73 -4.91 -12.87
N THR A 5 -4.05 -5.61 -11.96
CA THR A 5 -4.26 -5.49 -10.51
C THR A 5 -4.04 -4.04 -10.05
N LEU A 6 -2.96 -3.40 -10.50
CA LEU A 6 -2.66 -2.00 -10.22
C LEU A 6 -3.82 -1.07 -10.62
N PHE A 7 -4.33 -1.24 -11.84
CA PHE A 7 -5.39 -0.39 -12.38
C PHE A 7 -6.69 -0.49 -11.58
N PHE A 8 -7.12 -1.71 -11.23
CA PHE A 8 -8.32 -1.92 -10.42
C PHE A 8 -8.18 -1.41 -8.97
N ILE A 9 -6.99 -1.49 -8.40
CA ILE A 9 -6.74 -0.97 -7.05
C ILE A 9 -6.69 0.57 -7.08
N ALA A 10 -6.08 1.16 -8.10
CA ALA A 10 -6.01 2.61 -8.24
C ALA A 10 -7.41 3.23 -8.40
N SER A 11 -8.31 2.60 -9.15
CA SER A 11 -9.68 3.09 -9.32
C SER A 11 -10.52 2.99 -8.04
N THR A 12 -10.32 1.95 -7.25
CA THR A 12 -11.04 1.74 -5.98
C THR A 12 -10.47 2.55 -4.82
N MET A 13 -9.18 2.91 -4.85
CA MET A 13 -8.51 3.72 -3.83
C MET A 13 -9.14 5.11 -3.67
N SER A 14 -9.61 5.72 -4.77
CA SER A 14 -10.26 7.05 -4.76
C SER A 14 -11.57 7.10 -3.95
N LEU A 15 -12.14 5.94 -3.60
CA LEU A 15 -13.41 5.83 -2.89
C LEU A 15 -13.25 5.56 -1.38
N GLN A 16 -12.02 5.41 -0.90
CA GLN A 16 -11.77 5.07 0.49
C GLN A 16 -11.68 6.32 1.36
N GLN A 17 -12.31 6.26 2.54
CA GLN A 17 -12.35 7.36 3.51
C GLN A 17 -11.60 6.99 4.80
N ASP A 18 -11.56 5.70 5.15
CA ASP A 18 -10.83 5.22 6.33
C ASP A 18 -9.30 5.27 6.11
N LEU A 19 -8.57 5.92 7.02
CA LEU A 19 -7.09 6.05 7.00
C LEU A 19 -6.38 4.71 6.81
N LYS A 20 -6.78 3.68 7.56
CA LYS A 20 -6.20 2.33 7.48
C LYS A 20 -6.46 1.67 6.12
N ARG A 21 -7.65 1.88 5.55
CA ARG A 21 -7.98 1.34 4.22
C ARG A 21 -7.17 1.99 3.12
N VAL A 22 -7.01 3.32 3.16
CA VAL A 22 -6.16 4.05 2.20
C VAL A 22 -4.72 3.53 2.22
N ILE A 23 -4.17 3.28 3.41
CA ILE A 23 -2.83 2.68 3.54
C ILE A 23 -2.82 1.23 3.04
N THR A 24 -3.87 0.45 3.29
CA THR A 24 -3.94 -0.93 2.81
C THR A 24 -4.02 -1.00 1.29
N SER A 25 -4.81 -0.14 0.64
CA SER A 25 -4.93 -0.10 -0.82
C SER A 25 -3.65 0.34 -1.51
N SER A 26 -2.92 1.29 -0.92
CA SER A 26 -1.61 1.66 -1.44
C SER A 26 -0.57 0.54 -1.29
N THR A 27 -0.76 -0.42 -0.38
CA THR A 27 0.04 -1.66 -0.34
C THR A 27 -0.30 -2.58 -1.50
N TYR A 28 -1.59 -2.78 -1.80
CA TYR A 28 -1.98 -3.64 -2.92
C TYR A 28 -1.52 -3.08 -4.26
N SER A 29 -1.54 -1.75 -4.46
CA SER A 29 -1.04 -1.14 -5.69
C SER A 29 0.48 -1.31 -5.81
N GLN A 30 1.24 -1.05 -4.75
CA GLN A 30 2.69 -1.27 -4.75
C GLN A 30 3.07 -2.74 -5.00
N LEU A 31 2.30 -3.69 -4.45
CA LEU A 31 2.49 -5.11 -4.75
C LEU A 31 2.20 -5.43 -6.22
N GLY A 32 1.14 -4.86 -6.81
CA GLY A 32 0.84 -4.98 -8.24
C GLY A 32 1.97 -4.45 -9.12
N TYR A 33 2.59 -3.33 -8.73
CA TYR A 33 3.76 -2.77 -9.39
C TYR A 33 4.98 -3.69 -9.29
N MET A 34 5.27 -4.25 -8.10
CA MET A 34 6.36 -5.22 -7.92
C MET A 34 6.15 -6.48 -8.77
N ILE A 35 4.92 -7.02 -8.81
CA ILE A 35 4.56 -8.17 -9.64
C ILE A 35 4.75 -7.84 -11.13
N PHE A 36 4.39 -6.63 -11.57
CA PHE A 36 4.64 -6.20 -12.94
C PHE A 36 6.14 -6.15 -13.29
N ILE A 37 6.99 -5.70 -12.37
CA ILE A 37 8.46 -5.74 -12.57
C ILE A 37 8.98 -7.19 -12.66
N LEU A 38 8.44 -8.10 -11.86
CA LEU A 38 8.75 -9.53 -11.93
C LEU A 38 8.38 -10.13 -13.29
N GLU A 39 7.27 -9.69 -13.89
CA GLU A 39 6.82 -10.14 -15.23
C GLU A 39 7.81 -9.75 -16.34
N ILE A 40 8.55 -8.64 -16.20
CA ILE A 40 9.60 -8.19 -17.13
C ILE A 40 10.99 -8.73 -16.70
N SER A 41 11.03 -9.75 -15.84
CA SER A 41 12.24 -10.45 -15.39
C SER A 41 13.26 -9.61 -14.60
N HIS A 42 12.83 -8.50 -13.97
CA HIS A 42 13.68 -7.64 -13.14
C HIS A 42 13.59 -7.94 -11.63
N TYR A 43 14.03 -9.14 -11.24
CA TYR A 43 13.85 -9.67 -9.88
C TYR A 43 14.52 -8.85 -8.77
N VAL A 44 15.78 -8.42 -8.97
CA VAL A 44 16.55 -7.70 -7.95
C VAL A 44 15.87 -6.38 -7.56
N ILE A 45 15.37 -5.65 -8.55
CA ILE A 45 14.69 -4.37 -8.35
C ILE A 45 13.38 -4.58 -7.59
N SER A 46 12.61 -5.61 -7.95
CA SER A 46 11.36 -5.93 -7.26
C SER A 46 11.58 -6.29 -5.79
N ILE A 47 12.61 -7.10 -5.48
CA ILE A 47 12.90 -7.50 -4.10
C ILE A 47 13.45 -6.31 -3.30
N PHE A 48 14.34 -5.51 -3.89
CA PHE A 48 14.83 -4.28 -3.27
C PHE A 48 13.68 -3.32 -2.93
N HIS A 49 12.75 -3.13 -3.87
CA HIS A 49 11.57 -2.29 -3.65
C HIS A 49 10.65 -2.87 -2.56
N LEU A 50 10.44 -4.19 -2.55
CA LEU A 50 9.65 -4.88 -1.52
C LEU A 50 10.18 -4.62 -0.11
N MET A 51 11.50 -4.71 0.10
CA MET A 51 12.11 -4.50 1.41
C MET A 51 11.96 -3.05 1.91
N ASN A 52 12.18 -2.07 1.03
CA ASN A 52 11.98 -0.66 1.38
C ASN A 52 10.50 -0.38 1.67
N HIS A 53 9.61 -0.92 0.84
CA HIS A 53 8.18 -0.73 0.98
C HIS A 53 7.65 -1.27 2.31
N THR A 54 8.04 -2.48 2.73
CA THR A 54 7.60 -3.05 4.02
C THR A 54 8.11 -2.22 5.19
N TYR A 55 9.34 -1.69 5.13
CA TYR A 55 9.88 -0.80 6.15
C TYR A 55 9.05 0.47 6.31
N PHE A 56 8.80 1.20 5.22
CA PHE A 56 8.01 2.44 5.28
C PHE A 56 6.54 2.19 5.66
N LYS A 57 5.96 1.08 5.19
CA LYS A 57 4.59 0.69 5.56
C LYS A 57 4.47 0.37 7.05
N ALA A 58 5.43 -0.33 7.65
CA ALA A 58 5.41 -0.63 9.07
C ALA A 58 5.36 0.67 9.91
N ILE A 59 6.17 1.67 9.53
CA ILE A 59 6.17 2.98 10.19
C ILE A 59 4.83 3.69 10.01
N LEU A 60 4.27 3.72 8.78
CA LEU A 60 2.98 4.38 8.52
C LEU A 60 1.83 3.74 9.30
N PHE A 61 1.76 2.41 9.37
CA PHE A 61 0.74 1.73 10.16
C PHE A 61 0.86 2.06 11.64
N LEU A 62 2.08 2.05 12.19
CA LEU A 62 2.32 2.45 13.58
C LEU A 62 1.89 3.90 13.84
N SER A 63 2.23 4.83 12.94
CA SER A 63 1.84 6.24 13.07
C SER A 63 0.33 6.44 13.01
N VAL A 64 -0.37 5.75 12.10
CA VAL A 64 -1.83 5.84 12.00
C VAL A 64 -2.53 5.21 13.20
N ASP A 65 -2.02 4.10 13.72
CA ASP A 65 -2.56 3.51 14.95
C ASP A 65 -2.43 4.48 16.14
N LEU A 66 -1.32 5.20 16.27
CA LEU A 66 -1.14 6.23 17.29
C LEU A 66 -2.13 7.39 17.14
N VAL A 67 -2.34 7.87 15.91
CA VAL A 67 -3.28 8.98 15.62
C VAL A 67 -4.72 8.56 15.93
N ILE A 68 -5.14 7.39 15.47
CA ILE A 68 -6.49 6.85 15.72
C ILE A 68 -6.73 6.66 17.22
N HIS A 69 -5.74 6.14 17.93
CA HIS A 69 -5.83 5.96 19.39
C HIS A 69 -5.98 7.31 20.11
N ALA A 70 -5.20 8.32 19.71
CA ALA A 70 -5.27 9.67 20.28
C ALA A 70 -6.61 10.38 19.99
N TRP A 71 -7.24 10.11 18.85
CA TRP A 71 -8.55 10.65 18.46
C TRP A 71 -9.72 9.77 18.95
N GLY A 72 -9.53 8.91 19.95
CA GLY A 72 -10.64 8.13 20.52
C GLY A 72 -11.28 7.15 19.53
N ASN A 73 -10.47 6.52 18.67
CA ASN A 73 -10.87 5.57 17.63
C ASN A 73 -11.62 6.16 16.42
N TYR A 74 -11.52 7.48 16.18
CA TYR A 74 -11.91 8.06 14.91
C TYR A 74 -10.91 7.66 13.81
N GLN A 75 -11.39 7.14 12.67
CA GLN A 75 -10.56 6.52 11.63
C GLN A 75 -10.78 7.10 10.23
N ASP A 76 -11.80 7.92 10.06
CA ASP A 76 -12.13 8.53 8.78
C ASP A 76 -11.24 9.76 8.54
N LEU A 77 -11.01 10.09 7.27
CA LEU A 77 -10.32 11.29 6.81
C LEU A 77 -11.13 12.57 7.02
#